data_AF-A0ABD5SFI0-F1
#
_entry.id   AF-A0ABD5SFI0-F1
#
_cell.length_a   1.000
_cell.length_b   1.000
_cell.length_c   1.000
_cell.angle_alpha   90.00
_cell.angle_beta   90.00
_cell.angle_gamma   90.00
#
_symmetry.space_group_name_H-M   'P 1'
#
loop_
_entity.id
_entity.type
_entity.pdbx_description
1 polymer ?
#
loop_
_entity_poly.entity_id
_entity_poly.type
_entity_poly.pdbx_seq_one_letter_code
_entity_poly.pdbx_strand_id
1 'polypeptide(L)'
;MLTVALAGKPNAGKSTFYTAATMADVDVANYPFTTIDANRGVTAVRTECPCLDRDERCGNDRCHDGIRYVPVELLDVAGLVPGAHEGKGLGNRFLDELTNADVILNVVDASGGTNAEGEPVAVGSRDPVADVDFIEEEMDLWLAGVVADNWEGVERQSRSPDFDLDEALTAMLTGVGATEADVAAVLRELEYPPDPKRWGDGDREALARAIRRRTKP
;
A
#
# COMPACT_ATOMS: atom_id res chain seq x y z
N MET A 1 6.31 -12.93 4.64
CA MET A 1 5.31 -13.47 3.69
C MET A 1 4.84 -12.29 2.90
N LEU A 2 4.71 -12.38 1.58
CA LEU A 2 4.30 -11.23 0.79
C LEU A 2 2.86 -10.86 1.16
N THR A 3 2.61 -9.58 1.42
CA THR A 3 1.30 -9.05 1.80
C THR A 3 0.74 -8.18 0.67
N VAL A 4 -0.46 -8.52 0.20
CA VAL A 4 -1.21 -7.77 -0.80
C VAL A 4 -2.40 -7.11 -0.12
N ALA A 5 -2.54 -5.79 -0.23
CA ALA A 5 -3.68 -5.06 0.29
C ALA A 5 -4.68 -4.69 -0.81
N LEU A 6 -5.95 -4.94 -0.55
CA LEU A 6 -7.05 -4.53 -1.41
C LEU A 6 -7.41 -3.08 -1.09
N ALA A 7 -7.24 -2.21 -2.07
CA ALA A 7 -7.65 -0.81 -2.01
C ALA A 7 -8.87 -0.56 -2.91
N GLY A 8 -9.49 0.60 -2.74
CA GLY A 8 -10.61 1.06 -3.55
C GLY A 8 -11.74 1.65 -2.70
N LYS A 9 -12.66 2.36 -3.35
CA LYS A 9 -13.81 2.99 -2.69
C LYS A 9 -14.81 1.98 -2.11
N PRO A 10 -15.73 2.39 -1.22
CA PRO A 10 -16.84 1.55 -0.79
C PRO A 10 -17.64 1.01 -2.00
N ASN A 11 -18.18 -0.21 -1.87
CA ASN A 11 -18.99 -0.87 -2.90
C ASN A 11 -18.33 -1.12 -4.28
N ALA A 12 -17.00 -0.97 -4.41
CA ALA A 12 -16.28 -1.33 -5.64
C ALA A 12 -16.15 -2.86 -5.88
N GLY A 13 -16.53 -3.70 -4.91
CA GLY A 13 -16.42 -5.16 -4.99
C GLY A 13 -15.22 -5.77 -4.24
N LYS A 14 -14.49 -4.98 -3.42
CA LYS A 14 -13.32 -5.45 -2.63
C LYS A 14 -13.60 -6.70 -1.80
N SER A 15 -14.59 -6.66 -0.91
CA SER A 15 -14.88 -7.81 -0.04
C SER A 15 -15.38 -9.03 -0.81
N THR A 16 -16.08 -8.84 -1.94
CA THR A 16 -16.44 -9.95 -2.84
C THR A 16 -15.20 -10.59 -3.45
N PHE A 17 -14.24 -9.80 -3.92
CA PHE A 17 -12.96 -10.29 -4.42
C PHE A 17 -12.18 -11.01 -3.32
N TYR A 18 -12.10 -10.43 -2.12
CA TYR A 18 -11.43 -11.03 -0.97
C TYR A 18 -11.96 -12.43 -0.64
N THR A 19 -13.29 -12.57 -0.50
CA THR A 19 -13.92 -13.86 -0.20
C THR A 19 -13.67 -14.89 -1.30
N ALA A 20 -13.74 -14.47 -2.57
CA ALA A 20 -13.48 -15.37 -3.70
C ALA A 20 -12.00 -15.80 -3.77
N ALA A 21 -11.07 -14.87 -3.57
CA ALA A 21 -9.63 -15.11 -3.68
C ALA A 21 -9.10 -15.96 -2.52
N THR A 22 -9.69 -15.86 -1.33
CA THR A 22 -9.32 -16.67 -0.17
C THR A 22 -9.99 -18.04 -0.18
N MET A 23 -10.97 -18.29 -1.06
CA MET A 23 -11.81 -19.51 -1.10
C MET A 23 -12.23 -19.95 0.30
N ALA A 24 -12.79 -19.01 1.06
CA ALA A 24 -13.12 -19.18 2.46
C ALA A 24 -14.11 -20.34 2.74
N ASP A 25 -13.58 -21.54 2.96
CA ASP A 25 -13.86 -22.36 4.14
C ASP A 25 -12.62 -22.23 5.04
N VAL A 26 -12.45 -21.07 5.69
CA VAL A 26 -11.19 -20.74 6.35
C VAL A 26 -11.01 -21.62 7.57
N ASP A 27 -10.00 -22.48 7.57
CA ASP A 27 -9.33 -22.86 8.82
C ASP A 27 -8.78 -21.58 9.44
N VAL A 28 -9.58 -21.00 10.33
CA VAL A 28 -9.22 -19.85 11.17
C VAL A 28 -8.10 -20.33 12.09
N ALA A 29 -6.87 -20.26 11.61
CA ALA A 29 -5.72 -20.23 12.49
C ALA A 29 -5.82 -18.92 13.28
N ASN A 30 -6.32 -19.02 14.51
CA ASN A 30 -6.33 -17.94 15.48
C ASN A 30 -4.89 -17.44 15.71
N TYR A 31 -4.44 -16.45 14.94
CA TYR A 31 -3.30 -15.65 15.33
C TYR A 31 -3.79 -14.68 16.42
N PRO A 32 -3.26 -14.79 17.66
CA PRO A 32 -3.92 -14.24 18.83
C PRO A 32 -3.55 -12.77 19.07
N PHE A 33 -3.97 -11.85 18.20
CA PHE A 33 -3.97 -10.41 18.44
C PHE A 33 -5.04 -9.71 17.59
N THR A 34 -6.32 -9.94 17.90
CA THR A 34 -7.44 -9.26 17.23
C THR A 34 -7.70 -7.89 17.87
N THR A 35 -7.47 -6.81 17.13
CA THR A 35 -7.84 -5.45 17.53
C THR A 35 -8.57 -4.72 16.39
N ILE A 36 -9.77 -5.15 15.98
CA ILE A 36 -10.59 -4.41 14.98
C ILE A 36 -9.76 -4.05 13.71
N ASP A 37 -8.95 -4.99 13.24
CA ASP A 37 -7.98 -4.83 12.16
C ASP A 37 -8.59 -5.20 10.80
N ALA A 38 -8.01 -4.73 9.69
CA ALA A 38 -8.40 -5.16 8.33
C ALA A 38 -8.47 -6.69 8.22
N ASN A 39 -9.38 -7.22 7.38
CA ASN A 39 -9.55 -8.67 7.29
C ASN A 39 -8.29 -9.29 6.67
N ARG A 40 -7.54 -10.06 7.46
CA ARG A 40 -6.35 -10.78 7.03
C ARG A 40 -6.72 -12.20 6.63
N GLY A 41 -6.35 -12.56 5.41
CA GLY A 41 -6.57 -13.88 4.82
C GLY A 41 -5.30 -14.39 4.17
N VAL A 42 -5.27 -15.69 3.89
CA VAL A 42 -4.19 -16.30 3.10
C VAL A 42 -4.79 -16.82 1.81
N THR A 43 -4.21 -16.42 0.69
CA THR A 43 -4.47 -16.99 -0.63
C THR A 43 -3.20 -17.66 -1.16
N ALA A 44 -3.24 -18.20 -2.37
CA ALA A 44 -2.07 -18.81 -3.00
C ALA A 44 -1.93 -18.39 -4.46
N VAL A 45 -0.71 -18.01 -4.83
CA VAL A 45 -0.30 -17.86 -6.22
C VAL A 45 0.04 -19.23 -6.79
N ARG A 46 -0.48 -19.52 -7.97
CA ARG A 46 -0.25 -20.77 -8.69
C ARG A 46 0.91 -20.59 -9.65
N THR A 47 1.89 -21.48 -9.58
CA THR A 47 3.04 -21.50 -10.50
C THR A 47 3.43 -22.94 -10.82
N GLU A 48 4.20 -23.15 -11.87
CA GLU A 48 4.73 -24.48 -12.18
C GLU A 48 5.68 -24.94 -11.05
N CYS A 49 5.52 -26.18 -10.62
CA CYS A 49 6.37 -26.74 -9.59
C CYS A 49 7.78 -26.99 -10.17
N PRO A 50 8.85 -26.54 -9.50
CA PRO A 50 10.23 -26.88 -9.90
C PRO A 50 10.54 -28.39 -9.87
N CYS A 51 9.61 -29.20 -9.34
CA CYS A 51 9.68 -30.65 -9.36
C CYS A 51 9.31 -31.28 -10.72
N LEU A 52 8.87 -30.48 -11.69
CA LEU A 52 8.69 -30.92 -13.06
C LEU A 52 10.04 -31.15 -13.76
N ASP A 53 11.09 -30.42 -13.37
CA ASP A 53 12.45 -30.54 -13.90
C ASP A 53 13.30 -31.61 -13.18
N ARG A 54 12.68 -32.39 -12.29
CA ARG A 54 13.33 -33.42 -11.49
C ARG A 54 12.86 -34.80 -11.92
N ASP A 55 13.73 -35.79 -11.72
CA ASP A 55 13.41 -37.21 -11.97
C ASP A 55 12.23 -37.69 -11.11
N GLU A 56 12.06 -37.11 -9.93
CA GLU A 56 10.99 -37.45 -8.98
C GLU A 56 10.21 -36.20 -8.53
N ARG A 57 8.91 -36.40 -8.26
CA ARG A 57 8.05 -35.33 -7.71
C ARG A 57 8.46 -35.00 -6.27
N CYS A 58 8.29 -33.75 -5.88
CA CYS A 58 8.80 -33.25 -4.59
C CYS A 58 8.05 -33.71 -3.33
N GLY A 59 6.90 -34.39 -3.47
CA GLY A 59 6.10 -34.87 -2.32
C GLY A 59 5.62 -33.77 -1.36
N ASN A 60 5.60 -32.51 -1.78
CA ASN A 60 5.20 -31.39 -0.92
C ASN A 60 3.69 -31.17 -0.99
N ASP A 61 3.06 -30.96 0.16
CA ASP A 61 1.60 -30.80 0.28
C ASP A 61 1.02 -29.61 -0.48
N ARG A 62 1.85 -28.63 -0.85
CA ARG A 62 1.45 -27.47 -1.67
C ARG A 62 1.73 -27.66 -3.17
N CYS A 63 2.07 -28.88 -3.58
CA CYS A 63 2.24 -29.25 -4.98
C CYS A 63 1.12 -30.21 -5.37
N HIS A 64 0.21 -29.77 -6.23
CA HIS A 64 -0.88 -30.58 -6.76
C HIS A 64 -0.72 -30.69 -8.26
N ASP A 65 -0.51 -31.92 -8.76
CA ASP A 65 -0.38 -32.23 -10.19
C ASP A 65 0.61 -31.34 -10.96
N GLY A 66 1.76 -31.05 -10.34
CA GLY A 66 2.81 -30.23 -10.95
C GLY A 66 2.61 -28.72 -10.80
N ILE A 67 1.55 -28.28 -10.11
CA ILE A 67 1.30 -26.87 -9.78
C ILE A 67 1.65 -26.61 -8.31
N ARG A 68 2.51 -25.63 -8.07
CA ARG A 68 2.88 -25.13 -6.74
C ARG A 68 1.94 -24.00 -6.32
N TYR A 69 1.45 -24.08 -5.09
CA TYR A 69 0.62 -23.08 -4.43
C TYR A 69 1.48 -22.33 -3.41
N VAL A 70 1.93 -21.12 -3.77
CA VAL A 70 2.78 -20.29 -2.92
C VAL A 70 1.88 -19.36 -2.10
N PRO A 71 1.88 -19.45 -0.75
CA PRO A 71 0.98 -18.66 0.07
C PRO A 71 1.36 -17.17 0.03
N VAL A 72 0.33 -16.33 -0.03
CA VAL A 72 0.40 -14.87 -0.01
C VAL A 72 -0.66 -14.36 0.96
N GLU A 73 -0.31 -13.39 1.79
CA GLU A 73 -1.27 -12.72 2.69
C GLU A 73 -2.09 -11.73 1.87
N LEU A 74 -3.41 -11.76 2.04
CA LEU A 74 -4.35 -10.83 1.43
C LEU A 74 -5.04 -10.04 2.54
N LEU A 75 -5.05 -8.72 2.40
CA LEU A 75 -5.62 -7.79 3.36
C LEU A 75 -6.81 -7.07 2.73
N ASP A 76 -8.02 -7.21 3.28
CA ASP A 76 -9.18 -6.40 2.88
C ASP A 76 -9.21 -5.13 3.71
N VAL A 77 -8.68 -4.04 3.14
CA VAL A 77 -8.74 -2.71 3.75
C VAL A 77 -10.13 -2.11 3.48
N ALA A 78 -10.69 -1.43 4.47
CA ALA A 78 -11.98 -0.77 4.32
C ALA A 78 -11.97 0.26 3.18
N GLY A 79 -13.15 0.59 2.66
CA GLY A 79 -13.26 1.54 1.56
C GLY A 79 -12.76 2.93 1.92
N LEU A 80 -11.88 3.46 1.08
CA LEU A 80 -11.42 4.85 1.17
C LEU A 80 -12.45 5.78 0.53
N VAL A 81 -12.68 6.91 1.19
CA VAL A 81 -13.52 8.01 0.69
C VAL A 81 -12.67 9.28 0.59
N PRO A 82 -13.07 10.28 -0.22
CA PRO A 82 -12.35 11.54 -0.33
C PRO A 82 -12.03 12.19 1.01
N GLY A 83 -10.78 12.64 1.17
CA GLY A 83 -10.28 13.28 2.38
C GLY A 83 -9.84 12.31 3.48
N ALA A 84 -9.54 11.04 3.14
CA ALA A 84 -9.07 10.06 4.11
C ALA A 84 -7.72 10.45 4.73
N HIS A 85 -6.84 11.09 3.95
CA HIS A 85 -5.54 11.62 4.40
C HIS A 85 -5.65 12.75 5.44
N GLU A 86 -6.77 13.47 5.52
CA GLU A 86 -6.93 14.60 6.46
C GLU A 86 -7.01 14.19 7.94
N GLY A 87 -6.92 12.88 8.25
CA GLY A 87 -6.97 12.38 9.63
C GLY A 87 -8.35 12.46 10.28
N LYS A 88 -9.40 12.85 9.53
CA LYS A 88 -10.78 12.90 10.01
C LYS A 88 -11.40 11.50 9.97
N GLY A 89 -11.22 10.74 11.05
CA GLY A 89 -11.86 9.43 11.25
C GLY A 89 -10.89 8.24 11.09
N LEU A 90 -11.39 7.12 10.57
CA LEU A 90 -10.62 5.88 10.43
C LEU A 90 -9.76 5.81 9.16
N GLY A 91 -9.95 6.74 8.21
CA GLY A 91 -9.26 6.75 6.91
C GLY A 91 -7.73 6.71 7.01
N ASN A 92 -7.16 7.43 7.98
CA ASN A 92 -5.73 7.44 8.22
C ASN A 92 -5.16 6.04 8.54
N ARG A 93 -5.88 5.26 9.36
CA ARG A 93 -5.47 3.88 9.70
C ARG A 93 -5.51 2.95 8.49
N PHE A 94 -6.43 3.19 7.56
CA PHE A 94 -6.51 2.42 6.33
C PHE A 94 -5.34 2.73 5.39
N LEU A 95 -4.93 4.00 5.32
CA LEU A 95 -3.75 4.43 4.57
C LEU A 95 -2.45 3.89 5.19
N ASP A 96 -2.37 3.80 6.52
CA ASP A 96 -1.29 3.10 7.22
C ASP A 96 -1.21 1.62 6.80
N GLU A 97 -2.33 0.91 6.78
CA GLU A 97 -2.39 -0.51 6.38
C GLU A 97 -1.99 -0.71 4.90
N LEU A 98 -2.43 0.17 4.00
CA LEU A 98 -2.03 0.14 2.59
C LEU A 98 -0.52 0.37 2.41
N THR A 99 0.04 1.32 3.16
CA THR A 99 1.46 1.66 3.08
C THR A 99 2.35 0.52 3.58
N ASN A 100 1.92 -0.19 4.61
CA ASN A 100 2.64 -1.32 5.18
C ASN A 100 2.57 -2.61 4.34
N ALA A 101 1.65 -2.71 3.37
CA ALA A 101 1.55 -3.87 2.49
C ALA A 101 2.62 -3.86 1.40
N ASP A 102 3.12 -5.01 0.94
CA ASP A 102 4.13 -5.06 -0.12
C ASP A 102 3.57 -4.61 -1.48
N VAL A 103 2.29 -4.92 -1.74
CA VAL A 103 1.61 -4.61 -2.99
C VAL A 103 0.19 -4.12 -2.69
N ILE A 104 -0.27 -3.13 -3.46
CA ILE A 104 -1.66 -2.68 -3.43
C ILE A 104 -2.38 -3.16 -4.68
N LEU A 105 -3.52 -3.82 -4.50
CA LEU A 105 -4.42 -4.22 -5.57
C LEU A 105 -5.68 -3.33 -5.49
N ASN A 106 -5.75 -2.35 -6.38
CA ASN A 106 -6.88 -1.43 -6.43
C ASN A 106 -8.07 -2.06 -7.17
N VAL A 107 -9.18 -2.25 -6.46
CA VAL A 107 -10.42 -2.78 -7.01
C VAL A 107 -11.32 -1.62 -7.43
N VAL A 108 -11.65 -1.57 -8.72
CA VAL A 108 -12.43 -0.50 -9.34
C VAL A 108 -13.78 -1.00 -9.86
N ASP A 109 -14.82 -0.17 -9.73
CA ASP A 109 -16.13 -0.43 -10.35
C ASP A 109 -16.08 -0.04 -11.83
N ALA A 110 -15.78 -1.03 -12.68
CA ALA A 110 -15.70 -0.84 -14.12
C ALA A 110 -17.03 -0.41 -14.77
N SER A 111 -18.18 -0.57 -14.09
CA SER A 111 -19.48 -0.14 -14.62
C SER A 111 -19.69 1.38 -14.53
N GLY A 112 -18.92 2.08 -13.68
CA GLY A 112 -19.17 3.49 -13.38
C GLY A 112 -20.53 3.72 -12.72
N GLY A 113 -21.06 2.70 -12.02
CA GLY A 113 -22.37 2.69 -11.38
C GLY A 113 -22.35 3.12 -9.91
N THR A 114 -21.22 3.62 -9.42
CA THR A 114 -21.05 4.10 -8.04
C THR A 114 -20.27 5.42 -7.99
N ASN A 115 -20.68 6.37 -7.14
CA ASN A 115 -19.95 7.63 -6.90
C ASN A 115 -18.71 7.41 -6.00
N ALA A 116 -18.08 8.48 -5.49
CA ALA A 116 -16.83 8.41 -4.71
C ALA A 116 -17.02 7.81 -3.31
N GLU A 117 -18.22 7.99 -2.77
CA GLU A 117 -18.66 7.49 -1.49
C GLU A 117 -19.18 6.03 -1.59
N GLY A 118 -19.26 5.50 -2.81
CA GLY A 118 -19.77 4.16 -3.10
C GLY A 118 -21.29 4.07 -3.20
N GLU A 119 -22.00 5.20 -3.30
CA GLU A 119 -23.44 5.24 -3.48
C GLU A 119 -23.81 4.90 -4.94
N PRO A 120 -24.90 4.14 -5.17
CA PRO A 120 -25.33 3.79 -6.52
C PRO A 120 -25.72 5.02 -7.36
N VAL A 121 -25.18 5.08 -8.57
CA VAL A 121 -25.54 6.05 -9.62
C VAL A 121 -25.87 5.30 -10.92
N ALA A 122 -26.35 6.02 -11.94
CA ALA A 122 -26.60 5.38 -13.23
C ALA A 122 -25.28 4.85 -13.83
N VAL A 123 -25.32 3.65 -14.40
CA VAL A 123 -24.17 3.01 -15.06
C VAL A 123 -23.56 3.97 -16.10
N GLY A 124 -22.24 4.09 -16.11
CA GLY A 124 -21.48 5.00 -16.97
C GLY A 124 -21.51 6.48 -16.53
N SER A 125 -22.08 6.81 -15.36
CA SER A 125 -22.07 8.20 -14.86
C SER A 125 -20.73 8.64 -14.29
N ARG A 126 -19.85 7.68 -13.96
CA ARG A 126 -18.51 7.95 -13.44
C ARG A 126 -17.45 7.21 -14.24
N ASP A 127 -16.34 7.89 -14.48
CA ASP A 127 -15.16 7.29 -15.08
C ASP A 127 -14.42 6.42 -14.04
N PRO A 128 -14.26 5.10 -14.26
CA PRO A 128 -13.50 4.24 -13.35
C PRO A 128 -12.03 4.65 -13.20
N VAL A 129 -11.44 5.37 -14.17
CA VAL A 129 -10.07 5.88 -14.06
C VAL A 129 -9.95 6.88 -12.91
N ALA A 130 -11.01 7.66 -12.66
CA ALA A 130 -11.04 8.60 -11.54
C ALA A 130 -10.97 7.89 -10.16
N ASP A 131 -11.35 6.60 -10.07
CA ASP A 131 -11.16 5.81 -8.85
C ASP A 131 -9.70 5.36 -8.67
N VAL A 132 -8.93 5.24 -9.75
CA VAL A 132 -7.49 4.97 -9.69
C VAL A 132 -6.75 6.22 -9.22
N ASP A 133 -6.99 7.35 -9.90
CA ASP A 133 -6.38 8.64 -9.56
C ASP A 133 -6.66 9.04 -8.11
N PHE A 134 -7.90 8.79 -7.64
CA PHE A 134 -8.30 9.05 -6.26
C PHE A 134 -7.44 8.31 -5.23
N ILE A 135 -7.20 7.00 -5.41
CA ILE A 135 -6.41 6.21 -4.46
C ILE A 135 -4.95 6.68 -4.47
N GLU A 136 -4.40 6.97 -5.65
CA GLU A 136 -3.04 7.49 -5.77
C GLU A 136 -2.87 8.86 -5.09
N GLU A 137 -3.84 9.76 -5.27
CA GLU A 137 -3.83 11.10 -4.68
C GLU A 137 -3.92 11.04 -3.14
N GLU A 138 -4.84 10.22 -2.60
CA GLU A 138 -4.95 10.05 -1.15
C GLU A 138 -3.66 9.49 -0.53
N MET A 139 -2.98 8.56 -1.21
CA MET A 139 -1.70 8.04 -0.75
C MET A 139 -0.58 9.07 -0.82
N ASP A 140 -0.50 9.84 -1.92
CA ASP A 140 0.48 10.93 -2.07
C ASP A 140 0.30 11.97 -0.96
N LEU A 141 -0.93 12.41 -0.71
CA LEU A 141 -1.25 13.40 0.31
C LEU A 141 -1.03 12.89 1.73
N TRP A 142 -1.38 11.63 1.99
CA TRP A 142 -1.11 10.99 3.27
C TRP A 142 0.38 10.91 3.57
N LEU A 143 1.18 10.45 2.61
CA LEU A 143 2.64 10.35 2.79
C LEU A 143 3.28 11.74 2.92
N ALA A 144 2.78 12.73 2.19
CA ALA A 144 3.19 14.13 2.36
C ALA A 144 2.87 14.63 3.77
N GLY A 145 1.71 14.27 4.32
CA GLY A 145 1.34 14.50 5.72
C GLY A 145 2.33 13.88 6.70
N VAL A 146 2.70 12.61 6.51
CA VAL A 146 3.72 11.95 7.34
C VAL A 146 5.06 12.66 7.28
N VAL A 147 5.52 13.06 6.08
CA VAL A 147 6.76 13.82 5.93
C VAL A 147 6.66 15.18 6.63
N ALA A 148 5.53 15.87 6.49
CA ALA A 148 5.30 17.17 7.12
C ALA A 148 5.29 17.07 8.66
N ASP A 149 4.60 16.09 9.22
CA ASP A 149 4.50 15.86 10.67
C ASP A 149 5.87 15.56 11.29
N ASN A 150 6.75 14.86 10.57
CA ASN A 150 8.10 14.54 11.03
C ASN A 150 9.14 15.62 10.70
N TRP A 151 8.78 16.64 9.91
CA TRP A 151 9.73 17.63 9.38
C TRP A 151 10.37 18.49 10.47
N GLU A 152 9.61 18.86 11.50
CA GLU A 152 10.17 19.62 12.64
C GLU A 152 11.33 18.85 13.31
N GLY A 153 11.25 17.52 13.30
CA GLY A 153 12.33 16.64 13.75
C GLY A 153 13.60 16.80 12.92
N VAL A 154 13.46 16.82 11.59
CA VAL A 154 14.57 17.00 10.65
C VAL A 154 15.21 18.39 10.81
N GLU A 155 14.40 19.45 10.91
CA GLU A 155 14.89 20.82 11.11
C GLU A 155 15.62 21.01 12.44
N ARG A 156 15.20 20.29 13.49
CA ARG A 156 15.90 20.30 14.78
C ARG A 156 17.25 19.59 14.68
N GLN A 157 17.31 18.46 13.98
CA GLN A 157 18.53 17.69 13.76
C GLN A 157 19.55 18.45 12.89
N SER A 158 19.08 19.27 11.95
CA SER A 158 19.93 20.06 11.05
C SER A 158 20.80 21.12 11.72
N ARG A 159 20.62 21.34 13.04
CA ARG A 159 21.47 22.22 13.86
C ARG A 159 22.78 21.55 14.26
N SER A 160 22.89 20.23 14.13
CA SER A 160 24.11 19.48 14.40
C SER A 160 25.14 19.69 13.28
N PRO A 161 26.44 19.86 13.60
CA PRO A 161 27.50 19.91 12.58
C PRO A 161 27.61 18.63 11.74
N ASP A 162 27.24 17.49 12.31
CA ASP A 162 27.33 16.17 11.68
C ASP A 162 26.00 15.75 11.01
N PHE A 163 25.11 16.70 10.73
CA PHE A 163 23.82 16.39 10.12
C PHE A 163 23.96 16.02 8.65
N ASP A 164 23.38 14.88 8.29
CA ASP A 164 23.19 14.44 6.92
C ASP A 164 21.70 14.36 6.61
N LEU A 165 21.26 15.10 5.57
CA LEU A 165 19.86 15.14 5.18
C LEU A 165 19.40 13.81 4.59
N ASP A 166 20.23 13.16 3.78
CA ASP A 166 19.88 11.92 3.11
C ASP A 166 19.71 10.79 4.14
N GLU A 167 20.57 10.75 5.18
CA GLU A 167 20.41 9.83 6.32
C GLU A 167 19.11 10.11 7.10
N ALA A 168 18.79 11.38 7.37
CA ALA A 168 17.57 11.76 8.07
C ALA A 168 16.30 11.39 7.28
N LEU A 169 16.29 11.64 5.97
CA LEU A 169 15.19 11.26 5.08
C LEU A 169 15.08 9.73 4.95
N THR A 170 16.21 9.03 4.88
CA THR A 170 16.22 7.56 4.85
C THR A 170 15.62 6.98 6.12
N ALA A 171 16.01 7.48 7.30
CA ALA A 171 15.45 7.03 8.57
C ALA A 171 13.94 7.29 8.66
N MET A 172 13.47 8.43 8.17
CA MET A 172 12.04 8.77 8.13
C MET A 172 11.27 7.85 7.18
N LEU A 173 11.74 7.70 5.95
CA LEU A 173 11.00 7.04 4.88
C LEU A 173 11.04 5.50 4.98
N THR A 174 12.08 4.95 5.61
CA THR A 174 12.10 3.53 5.97
C THR A 174 11.05 3.19 7.04
N GLY A 175 10.68 4.17 7.88
CA GLY A 175 9.57 4.05 8.83
C GLY A 175 8.18 3.89 8.20
N VAL A 176 8.04 4.23 6.91
CA VAL A 176 6.79 4.07 6.13
C VAL A 176 6.92 2.96 5.07
N GLY A 177 7.84 2.02 5.26
CA GLY A 177 7.96 0.82 4.43
C GLY A 177 8.78 0.98 3.15
N ALA A 178 9.49 2.10 2.95
CA ALA A 178 10.50 2.19 1.89
C ALA A 178 11.77 1.42 2.28
N THR A 179 12.49 0.85 1.30
CA THR A 179 13.84 0.33 1.57
C THR A 179 14.88 1.45 1.45
N GLU A 180 16.05 1.29 2.05
CA GLU A 180 17.18 2.23 1.87
C GLU A 180 17.53 2.41 0.38
N ALA A 181 17.42 1.34 -0.41
CA ALA A 181 17.64 1.37 -1.85
C ALA A 181 16.59 2.22 -2.58
N ASP A 182 15.35 2.21 -2.11
CA ASP A 182 14.28 3.03 -2.67
C ASP A 182 14.50 4.50 -2.41
N VAL A 183 14.78 4.85 -1.15
CA VAL A 183 15.05 6.24 -0.76
C VAL A 183 16.26 6.76 -1.50
N ALA A 184 17.37 6.03 -1.49
CA ALA A 184 18.59 6.46 -2.16
C ALA A 184 18.40 6.65 -3.68
N ALA A 185 17.52 5.90 -4.33
CA ALA A 185 17.23 6.10 -5.74
C ALA A 185 16.36 7.34 -5.97
N VAL A 186 15.33 7.54 -5.15
CA VAL A 186 14.47 8.73 -5.22
C VAL A 186 15.27 10.02 -4.98
N LEU A 187 16.15 10.02 -3.98
CA LEU A 187 17.01 11.16 -3.66
C LEU A 187 18.04 11.47 -4.76
N ARG A 188 18.42 10.49 -5.60
CA ARG A 188 19.29 10.74 -6.76
C ARG A 188 18.56 11.37 -7.95
N GLU A 189 17.24 11.21 -8.02
CA GLU A 189 16.42 11.68 -9.14
C GLU A 189 15.74 13.02 -8.85
N LEU A 190 15.43 13.31 -7.59
CA LEU A 190 14.85 14.57 -7.16
C LEU A 190 15.90 15.66 -6.98
N GLU A 191 15.59 16.87 -7.44
CA GLU A 191 16.30 18.08 -7.04
C GLU A 191 15.60 18.65 -5.79
N TYR A 192 16.37 18.86 -4.72
CA TYR A 192 15.84 19.44 -3.48
C TYR A 192 16.86 20.36 -2.79
N PRO A 193 16.39 21.34 -1.99
CA PRO A 193 17.29 22.20 -1.22
C PRO A 193 18.10 21.38 -0.20
N PRO A 194 19.42 21.62 -0.06
CA PRO A 194 20.24 20.91 0.93
C PRO A 194 19.95 21.36 2.37
N ASP A 195 19.36 22.55 2.55
CA ASP A 195 18.93 23.05 3.86
C ASP A 195 17.45 22.69 4.08
N PRO A 196 17.12 21.85 5.09
CA PRO A 196 15.75 21.45 5.38
C PRO A 196 14.79 22.62 5.63
N LYS A 197 15.31 23.76 6.11
CA LYS A 197 14.49 24.96 6.38
C LYS A 197 14.02 25.68 5.11
N ARG A 198 14.59 25.32 3.96
CA ARG A 198 14.21 25.89 2.65
C ARG A 198 13.17 25.05 1.95
N TRP A 199 12.81 23.88 2.49
CA TRP A 199 11.77 23.04 1.90
C TRP A 199 10.40 23.65 2.15
N GLY A 200 9.62 23.78 1.08
CA GLY A 200 8.21 24.10 1.14
C GLY A 200 7.31 22.85 1.19
N ASP A 201 6.00 23.07 1.12
CA ASP A 201 5.02 21.99 0.99
C ASP A 201 5.23 21.22 -0.33
N GLY A 202 5.49 21.95 -1.43
CA GLY A 202 5.72 21.34 -2.74
C GLY A 202 6.93 20.41 -2.80
N ASP A 203 8.01 20.71 -2.08
CA ASP A 203 9.19 19.84 -2.04
C ASP A 203 8.88 18.54 -1.29
N ARG A 204 8.14 18.65 -0.18
CA ARG A 204 7.70 17.50 0.64
C ARG A 204 6.70 16.62 -0.09
N GLU A 205 5.75 17.22 -0.79
CA GLU A 205 4.81 16.51 -1.67
C GLU A 205 5.52 15.81 -2.84
N ALA A 206 6.52 16.47 -3.44
CA ALA A 206 7.30 15.87 -4.52
C ALA A 206 8.09 14.64 -4.03
N LEU A 207 8.71 14.72 -2.85
CA LEU A 207 9.38 13.60 -2.20
C LEU A 207 8.39 12.46 -1.90
N ALA A 208 7.25 12.77 -1.30
CA ALA A 208 6.21 11.79 -0.98
C ALA A 208 5.73 11.05 -2.23
N ARG A 209 5.35 11.78 -3.29
CA ARG A 209 4.91 11.19 -4.56
C ARG A 209 5.98 10.30 -5.19
N ALA A 210 7.24 10.73 -5.19
CA ALA A 210 8.33 9.95 -5.76
C ALA A 210 8.58 8.65 -4.99
N ILE A 211 8.51 8.71 -3.65
CA ILE A 211 8.59 7.52 -2.80
C ILE A 211 7.43 6.58 -3.05
N ARG A 212 6.17 7.08 -3.02
CA ARG A 212 4.98 6.25 -3.26
C ARG A 212 5.07 5.52 -4.59
N ARG A 213 5.38 6.22 -5.68
CA ARG A 213 5.51 5.60 -7.02
C ARG A 213 6.55 4.48 -7.09
N ARG A 214 7.58 4.57 -6.25
CA ARG A 214 8.64 3.58 -6.20
C ARG A 214 8.29 2.38 -5.31
N THR A 215 7.71 2.63 -4.15
CA THR A 215 7.42 1.60 -3.15
C THR A 215 6.07 0.91 -3.36
N LYS A 216 5.15 1.59 -4.06
CA LYS A 216 3.77 1.18 -4.34
C LYS A 216 3.42 1.55 -5.80
N PRO A 217 4.03 0.85 -6.78
CA PRO A 217 3.78 1.10 -8.20
C PRO A 217 2.38 0.70 -8.66
#